data_AF-A0A1H3XFV2-F1
#
_entry.id   AF-A0A1H3XFV2-F1
#
_cell.length_a   1.000
_cell.length_b   1.000
_cell.length_c   1.000
_cell.angle_alpha   90.00
_cell.angle_beta   90.00
_cell.angle_gamma   90.00
#
_symmetry.space_group_name_H-M   'P 1'
#
loop_
_entity.id
_entity.type
_entity.pdbx_description
1 polymer ?
#
loop_
_entity_poly.entity_id
_entity_poly.type
_entity_poly.pdbx_seq_one_letter_code
_entity_poly.pdbx_strand_id
1 'polypeptide(L)'
;MFVGVILVMFFFTGVGNAGTFRQYPIIFSENQRQAAGVIGWTAAIAAFGPFIFAVLIGNNITANGGANQFFIGLIIFTILATMINWWFYNRRGCEKPS
;
A
#
# COMPACT_ATOMS: atom_id res chain seq x y z
N MET A 1 -18.41 14.05 12.51
CA MET A 1 -17.75 12.73 12.58
C MET A 1 -17.39 12.20 11.19
N PHE A 2 -18.34 11.90 10.30
CA PHE A 2 -18.09 11.27 8.99
C PHE A 2 -17.02 11.95 8.09
N VAL A 3 -17.22 13.23 7.75
CA VAL A 3 -16.30 13.95 6.83
C VAL A 3 -14.88 14.05 7.40
N GLY A 4 -14.75 14.30 8.71
CA GLY A 4 -13.44 14.38 9.37
C GLY A 4 -12.65 13.08 9.28
N VAL A 5 -13.30 11.94 9.52
CA VAL A 5 -12.66 10.61 9.41
C VAL A 5 -12.20 10.34 7.97
N ILE A 6 -13.04 10.65 6.98
CA ILE A 6 -12.66 10.50 5.56
C ILE A 6 -11.43 11.35 5.23
N LEU A 7 -11.43 12.64 5.57
CA LEU A 7 -10.30 13.51 5.27
C LEU A 7 -9.00 13.01 5.89
N VAL A 8 -9.06 12.52 7.14
CA VAL A 8 -7.90 11.94 7.82
C VAL A 8 -7.41 10.67 7.09
N MET A 9 -8.31 9.77 6.70
CA MET A 9 -7.93 8.56 5.96
C MET A 9 -7.32 8.90 4.59
N PHE A 10 -7.93 9.82 3.84
CA PHE A 10 -7.41 10.25 2.54
C PHE A 10 -6.05 10.93 2.65
N PHE A 11 -5.83 11.73 3.70
CA PHE A 11 -4.54 12.36 3.96
C PHE A 11 -3.45 11.31 4.17
N PHE A 12 -3.64 10.36 5.09
CA PHE A 12 -2.63 9.35 5.40
C PHE A 12 -2.37 8.38 4.25
N THR A 13 -3.44 7.95 3.55
CA THR A 13 -3.28 7.10 2.35
C THR A 13 -2.57 7.84 1.22
N GLY A 14 -2.85 9.14 1.04
CA GLY A 14 -2.14 10.00 0.09
C GLY A 14 -0.64 10.09 0.36
N VAL A 15 -0.26 10.31 1.63
CA VAL A 15 1.16 10.33 2.05
C VAL A 15 1.84 8.99 1.75
N GLY A 16 1.19 7.87 2.05
CA GLY A 16 1.73 6.53 1.78
C GLY A 16 1.95 6.24 0.29
N ASN A 17 1.00 6.62 -0.55
CA ASN A 17 1.12 6.47 -2.01
C ASN A 17 2.26 7.34 -2.57
N ALA A 18 2.32 8.62 -2.18
CA ALA A 18 3.37 9.53 -2.63
C ALA A 18 4.77 9.04 -2.19
N GLY A 19 4.88 8.54 -0.95
CA GLY A 19 6.11 7.91 -0.45
C GLY A 19 6.56 6.75 -1.33
N THR A 20 5.68 5.78 -1.57
CA THR A 20 5.98 4.61 -2.40
C THR A 20 6.40 5.00 -3.82
N PHE A 21 5.66 5.89 -4.48
CA PHE A 21 6.01 6.31 -5.84
C PHE A 21 7.31 7.10 -5.93
N ARG A 22 7.65 7.85 -4.88
CA ARG A 22 8.94 8.55 -4.78
C ARG A 22 10.11 7.58 -4.56
N GLN A 23 9.90 6.42 -3.95
CA GLN A 23 10.97 5.45 -3.71
C GLN A 23 11.49 4.81 -5.00
N TYR A 24 10.63 4.52 -5.98
CA TYR A 24 11.06 3.87 -7.23
C TYR A 24 12.20 4.60 -7.98
N PRO A 25 12.13 5.92 -8.28
CA PRO A 25 13.22 6.61 -8.96
C PRO A 25 14.50 6.69 -8.13
N ILE A 26 14.42 6.61 -6.79
CA ILE A 26 15.59 6.58 -5.92
C ILE A 26 16.28 5.21 -5.99
N ILE A 27 15.49 4.12 -5.89
CA ILE A 27 15.98 2.73 -5.95
C ILE A 27 16.59 2.39 -7.33
N PHE A 28 16.06 2.99 -8.39
CA PHE A 28 16.47 2.78 -9.78
C PHE A 28 17.19 4.01 -10.37
N SER A 29 17.95 4.73 -9.55
CA SER A 29 18.67 5.95 -9.96
C SER A 29 19.57 5.74 -11.19
N GLU A 30 20.22 4.59 -11.31
CA GLU A 30 21.10 4.21 -12.41
C GLU A 30 20.37 3.97 -13.75
N ASN A 31 19.06 3.67 -13.73
CA ASN A 31 18.28 3.39 -14.95
C ASN A 31 16.84 3.91 -14.83
N GLN A 32 16.66 5.18 -15.20
CA GLN A 32 15.37 5.86 -15.14
C GLN A 32 14.28 5.23 -16.03
N ARG A 33 14.66 4.58 -17.15
CA ARG A 33 13.70 3.86 -18.01
C ARG A 33 13.13 2.63 -17.29
N GLN A 34 13.98 1.92 -16.55
CA GLN A 34 13.53 0.80 -15.72
C GLN A 34 12.64 1.29 -14.57
N ALA A 35 13.00 2.41 -13.92
CA ALA A 35 12.17 3.02 -12.88
C ALA A 35 10.75 3.32 -13.38
N ALA A 36 10.62 3.95 -14.56
CA ALA A 36 9.33 4.24 -15.18
C ALA A 36 8.53 2.97 -15.49
N GLY A 37 9.17 1.91 -15.98
CA GLY A 37 8.52 0.61 -16.22
C GLY A 37 7.98 -0.02 -14.94
N VAL A 38 8.76 0.00 -13.85
CA VAL A 38 8.34 -0.52 -12.54
C VAL A 38 7.17 0.29 -11.98
N ILE A 39 7.23 1.62 -12.05
CA ILE A 39 6.13 2.50 -11.63
C ILE A 39 4.83 2.14 -12.36
N GLY A 40 4.89 2.01 -13.69
CA GLY A 40 3.72 1.69 -14.50
C GLY A 40 3.12 0.31 -14.16
N TRP A 41 3.97 -0.71 -14.05
CA TRP A 41 3.54 -2.06 -13.70
C TRP A 41 2.92 -2.12 -12.31
N THR A 42 3.56 -1.51 -11.31
CA THR A 42 3.04 -1.52 -9.94
C THR A 42 1.76 -0.68 -9.82
N ALA A 43 1.65 0.46 -10.50
CA ALA A 43 0.43 1.26 -10.54
C ALA A 43 -0.74 0.48 -11.17
N ALA A 44 -0.49 -0.28 -12.24
CA ALA A 44 -1.51 -1.12 -12.86
C ALA A 44 -2.06 -2.19 -11.90
N ILE A 45 -1.18 -2.82 -11.10
CA ILE A 45 -1.60 -3.77 -10.06
C ILE A 45 -2.35 -3.05 -8.93
N ALA A 46 -1.84 -1.91 -8.47
CA ALA A 46 -2.43 -1.13 -7.39
C ALA A 46 -3.84 -0.62 -7.73
N ALA A 47 -4.13 -0.37 -9.02
CA ALA A 47 -5.44 0.04 -9.49
C ALA A 47 -6.55 -0.99 -9.24
N PHE A 48 -6.23 -2.26 -9.05
CA PHE A 48 -7.20 -3.29 -8.64
C PHE A 48 -7.58 -3.22 -7.15
N GLY A 49 -6.85 -2.44 -6.35
CA GLY A 49 -7.05 -2.31 -4.90
C GLY A 49 -8.50 -1.97 -4.50
N PRO A 50 -9.14 -0.94 -5.05
CA PRO A 50 -10.53 -0.60 -4.73
C PRO A 50 -11.52 -1.72 -5.05
N PHE A 51 -11.31 -2.45 -6.16
CA PHE A 51 -12.14 -3.58 -6.53
C PHE A 51 -12.00 -4.74 -5.52
N ILE A 52 -10.76 -5.13 -5.22
CA ILE A 52 -10.47 -6.19 -4.25
C ILE A 52 -11.03 -5.82 -2.87
N PHE A 53 -10.83 -4.57 -2.44
CA PHE A 53 -11.36 -4.06 -1.18
C PHE A 53 -12.89 -4.20 -1.10
N ALA A 54 -13.61 -3.72 -2.12
CA ALA A 54 -15.06 -3.73 -2.17
C ALA A 54 -15.63 -5.16 -2.15
N VAL A 55 -15.03 -6.09 -2.89
CA VAL A 55 -15.44 -7.50 -2.91
C VAL A 55 -15.18 -8.17 -1.56
N LEU A 56 -13.98 -7.99 -0.99
CA LEU A 56 -13.61 -8.63 0.27
C LEU A 56 -14.45 -8.14 1.44
N ILE A 57 -14.69 -6.83 1.55
CA ILE A 57 -15.51 -6.29 2.65
C ILE A 57 -16.98 -6.73 2.51
N GLY A 58 -17.54 -6.73 1.29
CA GLY A 58 -18.91 -7.19 1.03
C GLY A 58 -19.12 -8.67 1.35
N ASN A 59 -18.18 -9.52 0.93
CA ASN A 59 -18.18 -10.94 1.24
C ASN A 59 -18.05 -11.17 2.76
N ASN A 60 -17.20 -10.40 3.45
CA ASN A 60 -17.00 -10.55 4.89
C ASN A 60 -18.26 -10.19 5.69
N ILE A 61 -18.93 -9.11 5.32
CA ILE A 61 -20.20 -8.68 5.93
C ILE A 61 -21.27 -9.76 5.72
N THR A 62 -21.35 -10.32 4.50
CA THR A 62 -22.34 -11.36 4.16
C THR A 62 -22.09 -12.66 4.92
N ALA A 63 -20.83 -13.08 5.06
CA ALA A 63 -20.48 -14.34 5.71
C ALA A 63 -20.47 -14.26 7.25
N ASN A 64 -20.05 -13.14 7.83
CA ASN A 64 -19.77 -13.02 9.27
C ASN A 64 -20.71 -12.03 10.00
N GLY A 65 -21.65 -11.40 9.29
CA GLY A 65 -22.57 -10.41 9.85
C GLY A 65 -21.93 -9.06 10.20
N GLY A 66 -20.65 -8.84 9.84
CA GLY A 66 -19.92 -7.61 10.12
C GLY A 66 -18.55 -7.55 9.43
N ALA A 67 -17.88 -6.40 9.51
CA ALA A 67 -16.61 -6.14 8.82
C ALA A 67 -15.36 -6.40 9.69
N ASN A 68 -15.52 -6.87 10.93
CA ASN A 68 -14.41 -6.97 11.89
C ASN A 68 -13.27 -7.86 11.37
N GLN A 69 -13.61 -9.02 10.79
CA GLN A 69 -12.62 -9.95 10.25
C GLN A 69 -11.85 -9.35 9.07
N PHE A 70 -12.53 -8.57 8.22
CA PHE A 70 -11.87 -7.83 7.15
C PHE A 70 -10.81 -6.85 7.68
N PHE A 71 -11.14 -6.06 8.72
CA PHE A 71 -10.20 -5.11 9.30
C PHE A 71 -9.03 -5.78 10.03
N ILE A 72 -9.24 -6.94 10.67
CA ILE A 72 -8.14 -7.75 11.23
C ILE A 72 -7.19 -8.19 10.11
N GLY A 73 -7.73 -8.69 9.00
CA GLY A 73 -6.94 -9.05 7.82
C GLY A 73 -6.15 -7.86 7.26
N LEU A 74 -6.76 -6.67 7.20
CA LEU A 74 -6.10 -5.44 6.77
C LEU A 74 -4.93 -5.05 7.70
N ILE A 75 -5.10 -5.18 9.01
CA ILE A 75 -4.02 -4.94 9.99
C ILE A 75 -2.85 -5.90 9.73
N ILE A 76 -3.13 -7.20 9.58
CA ILE A 76 -2.09 -8.20 9.29
C ILE A 76 -1.36 -7.86 7.97
N PHE A 77 -2.11 -7.52 6.92
CA PHE A 77 -1.55 -7.15 5.62
C PHE A 77 -0.63 -5.92 5.72
N THR A 78 -1.06 -4.88 6.43
CA THR A 78 -0.27 -3.65 6.59
C THR A 78 0.99 -3.87 7.42
N ILE A 79 0.94 -4.71 8.46
CA ILE A 79 2.12 -5.11 9.25
C ILE A 79 3.12 -5.86 8.36
N LEU A 80 2.65 -6.84 7.58
CA LEU A 80 3.52 -7.59 6.67
C LEU A 80 4.16 -6.68 5.61
N ALA A 81 3.39 -5.80 4.98
CA ALA A 81 3.91 -4.84 4.01
C ALA A 81 4.97 -3.91 4.64
N THR A 82 4.72 -3.46 5.87
CA THR A 82 5.67 -2.62 6.63
C THR A 82 6.96 -3.38 6.95
N MET A 83 6.86 -4.65 7.36
CA MET A 83 8.03 -5.50 7.63
C MET A 83 8.87 -5.74 6.37
N ILE A 84 8.23 -5.98 5.23
CA ILE A 84 8.92 -6.15 3.94
C ILE A 84 9.65 -4.86 3.57
N ASN A 85 8.98 -3.71 3.62
CA ASN A 85 9.62 -2.42 3.34
C ASN A 85 10.78 -2.15 4.29
N TRP A 86 10.62 -2.46 5.58
CA TRP A 86 11.69 -2.31 6.56
C TRP A 86 12.90 -3.17 6.20
N TRP A 87 12.68 -4.45 5.86
CA TRP A 87 13.74 -5.38 5.54
C TRP A 87 14.54 -4.98 4.31
N PHE A 88 13.88 -4.53 3.23
CA PHE A 88 14.59 -4.20 2.00
C PHE A 88 15.11 -2.77 1.92
N TYR A 89 14.48 -1.82 2.61
CA TYR A 89 14.73 -0.39 2.37
C TYR A 89 15.15 0.42 3.61
N ASN A 90 14.75 0.02 4.83
CA ASN A 90 15.02 0.82 6.05
C ASN A 90 15.96 0.15 7.06
N ARG A 91 16.24 -1.16 6.94
CA ARG A 91 17.20 -1.83 7.83
C ARG A 91 18.61 -1.24 7.63
N ARG A 92 19.40 -1.24 8.71
CA ARG A 92 20.80 -0.83 8.65
C ARG A 92 21.57 -1.74 7.69
N GLY A 93 22.29 -1.15 6.73
CA GLY A 93 23.07 -1.89 5.74
C GLY A 93 22.24 -2.58 4.65
N CYS A 94 21.02 -2.11 4.37
CA CYS A 94 20.22 -2.62 3.25
C CYS A 94 20.92 -2.43 1.89
N GLU A 95 20.60 -3.30 0.95
CA GLU A 95 21.22 -3.34 -0.38
C GLU A 95 20.93 -2.07 -1.19
N LYS A 96 19.74 -1.50 -1.01
CA LYS A 96 19.29 -0.29 -1.69
C LYS A 96 18.49 0.60 -0.72
N PRO A 97 19.14 1.54 -0.02
CA PRO A 97 18.43 2.47 0.86
C PRO A 97 17.48 3.35 0.05
N SER A 98 16.27 3.54 0.59
CA SER A 98 15.24 4.41 -0.01
C SER A 98 15.44 5.89 0.27
#